data_AF-A0A661SZX4-F1
#
_entry.id   AF-A0A661SZX4-F1
#
_cell.length_a   1.000
_cell.length_b   1.000
_cell.length_c   1.000
_cell.angle_alpha   90.00
_cell.angle_beta   90.00
_cell.angle_gamma   90.00
#
_symmetry.space_group_name_H-M   'P 1'
#
loop_
_entity.id
_entity.type
_entity.pdbx_description
1 polymer ?
#
loop_
_entity_poly.entity_id
_entity_poly.type
_entity_poly.pdbx_seq_one_letter_code
_entity_poly.pdbx_strand_id
1 'polypeptide(L)'
;MNIIEHLLVCLTEECGEIIQAADKALRFGLDDHAPGRNQTNLEDLVKEVNDLVAVIEVLDKSGVTFSGLFSRDDIEAKKKKIQHFLEYAVSRGTTQEE
;
A
#
# COMPACT_ATOMS: atom_id res chain seq x y z
N MET A 1 -3.87 20.06 -18.30
CA MET A 1 -4.29 19.02 -17.36
C MET A 1 -5.77 19.21 -17.08
N ASN A 2 -6.60 18.24 -17.43
CA ASN A 2 -8.01 18.18 -17.03
C ASN A 2 -8.15 17.57 -15.62
N ILE A 3 -9.37 17.55 -15.08
CA ILE A 3 -9.63 17.07 -13.71
C ILE A 3 -9.20 15.61 -13.53
N ILE A 4 -9.52 14.73 -14.49
CA ILE A 4 -9.16 13.31 -14.42
C ILE A 4 -7.63 13.14 -14.43
N GLU A 5 -6.93 13.85 -15.33
CA GLU A 5 -5.47 13.83 -15.38
C GLU A 5 -4.85 14.31 -14.05
N HIS A 6 -5.42 15.33 -13.41
CA HIS A 6 -4.97 15.80 -12.10
C HIS A 6 -5.18 14.74 -11.01
N LEU A 7 -6.35 14.10 -10.96
CA LEU A 7 -6.63 13.05 -9.98
C LEU A 7 -5.76 11.81 -10.19
N LEU A 8 -5.38 11.51 -11.43
CA LEU A 8 -4.40 10.46 -11.73
C LEU A 8 -2.99 10.84 -11.24
N VAL A 9 -2.62 12.12 -11.25
CA VAL A 9 -1.37 12.58 -10.60
C VAL A 9 -1.45 12.35 -9.09
N CYS A 10 -2.55 12.75 -8.42
CA CYS A 10 -2.73 12.47 -7.00
C CYS A 10 -2.64 10.96 -6.70
N LEU A 11 -3.26 10.12 -7.53
CA LEU A 11 -3.17 8.66 -7.39
C LEU A 11 -1.71 8.18 -7.40
N THR A 12 -0.87 8.76 -8.27
CA THR A 12 0.55 8.43 -8.32
C THR A 12 1.34 8.95 -7.11
N GLU A 13 0.97 10.12 -6.59
CA GLU A 13 1.58 10.71 -5.40
C GLU A 13 1.35 9.80 -4.19
N GLU A 14 0.10 9.39 -3.92
CA GLU A 14 -0.23 8.50 -2.80
C GLU A 14 0.47 7.14 -2.91
N CYS A 15 0.63 6.61 -4.13
CA CYS A 15 1.43 5.39 -4.33
C CYS A 15 2.91 5.58 -3.95
N GLY A 16 3.48 6.76 -4.25
CA GLY A 16 4.84 7.13 -3.85
C GLY A 16 4.98 7.28 -2.33
N GLU A 17 3.99 7.85 -1.67
CA GLU A 17 3.96 8.00 -0.21
C GLU A 17 3.86 6.64 0.50
N ILE A 18 3.02 5.72 0.00
CA ILE A 18 2.96 4.33 0.48
C ILE A 18 4.31 3.63 0.36
N ILE A 19 5.00 3.78 -0.79
CA ILE A 19 6.35 3.21 -0.98
C ILE A 19 7.29 3.76 0.09
N GLN A 20 7.31 5.08 0.29
CA GLN A 20 8.18 5.73 1.26
C GLN A 20 7.88 5.27 2.71
N ALA A 21 6.60 5.16 3.09
CA ALA A 21 6.18 4.72 4.41
C ALA A 21 6.55 3.25 4.66
N ALA A 22 6.31 2.37 3.68
CA ALA A 22 6.69 0.96 3.74
C ALA A 22 8.21 0.79 3.87
N ASP A 23 9.01 1.58 3.15
CA ASP A 23 10.47 1.56 3.24
C ASP A 23 10.98 2.00 4.63
N LYS A 24 10.32 2.97 5.28
CA LYS A 24 10.64 3.36 6.66
C LYS A 24 10.30 2.25 7.64
N ALA A 25 9.11 1.66 7.54
CA ALA A 25 8.70 0.53 8.36
C ALA A 25 9.66 -0.65 8.22
N LEU A 26 10.10 -0.97 7.00
CA LEU A 26 11.08 -2.03 6.75
C LEU A 26 12.46 -1.70 7.35
N ARG A 27 12.87 -0.44 7.29
CA ARG A 27 14.20 0.00 7.73
C ARG A 27 14.33 0.14 9.25
N PHE A 28 13.29 0.63 9.91
CA PHE A 28 13.34 1.02 11.32
C PHE A 28 12.37 0.25 12.22
N GLY A 29 11.48 -0.55 11.65
CA GLY A 29 10.45 -1.29 12.38
C GLY A 29 9.09 -0.57 12.34
N LEU A 30 8.03 -1.36 12.50
CA LEU A 30 6.64 -0.88 12.43
C LEU A 30 6.28 0.06 13.59
N ASP A 31 6.79 -0.23 14.79
CA ASP A 31 6.51 0.54 16.02
C ASP A 31 7.45 1.73 16.22
N ASP A 32 8.47 1.89 15.37
CA ASP A 32 9.37 3.03 15.44
C ASP A 32 8.69 4.32 14.93
N HIS A 33 9.24 5.47 15.32
CA HIS A 33 8.75 6.79 14.92
C HIS A 33 9.90 7.78 14.73
N ALA A 34 9.73 8.72 13.80
CA ALA A 34 10.73 9.75 13.57
C ALA A 34 10.95 10.62 14.83
N PRO A 35 12.19 11.10 15.09
CA PRO A 35 12.47 11.96 16.23
C PRO A 35 11.53 13.16 16.32
N GLY A 36 10.82 13.31 17.45
CA GLY A 36 9.87 14.39 17.69
C GLY A 36 8.47 14.17 17.11
N ARG A 37 8.17 12.99 16.55
CA ARG A 37 6.81 12.56 16.19
C ARG A 37 6.32 11.48 17.15
N ASN A 38 5.00 11.40 17.30
CA ASN A 38 4.34 10.37 18.12
C ASN A 38 3.69 9.26 17.29
N GLN A 39 3.59 9.45 15.96
CA GLN A 39 3.01 8.47 15.05
C GLN A 39 4.06 7.43 14.68
N THR A 40 3.67 6.17 14.80
CA THR A 40 4.46 5.01 14.39
C THR A 40 4.55 4.91 12.86
N ASN A 41 5.57 4.22 12.36
CA ASN A 41 5.71 3.96 10.92
C ASN A 41 4.50 3.18 10.37
N LEU A 42 3.87 2.31 11.18
CA LEU A 42 2.63 1.63 10.81
C LEU A 42 1.45 2.61 10.69
N GLU A 43 1.28 3.53 11.62
CA GLU A 43 0.22 4.55 11.55
C GLU A 43 0.41 5.46 10.33
N ASP A 44 1.65 5.87 10.03
CA ASP A 44 1.98 6.60 8.81
C ASP A 44 1.61 5.79 7.55
N LEU A 45 1.97 4.50 7.48
CA LEU A 45 1.60 3.64 6.34
C LEU A 45 0.08 3.49 6.18
N VAL A 46 -0.66 3.32 7.27
CA VAL A 46 -2.12 3.23 7.26
C VAL A 46 -2.74 4.53 6.76
N LYS A 47 -2.17 5.68 7.14
CA LYS A 47 -2.62 6.99 6.66
C LYS A 47 -2.52 7.06 5.13
N GLU A 48 -1.37 6.73 4.54
CA GLU A 48 -1.19 6.87 3.08
C GLU A 48 -2.04 5.85 2.30
N VAL A 49 -2.33 4.68 2.88
CA VAL A 49 -3.30 3.74 2.28
C VAL A 49 -4.73 4.32 2.29
N ASN A 50 -5.13 5.03 3.33
CA ASN A 50 -6.44 5.69 3.37
C ASN A 50 -6.51 6.85 2.37
N ASP A 51 -5.44 7.63 2.23
CA ASP A 51 -5.36 8.74 1.27
C ASP A 51 -5.46 8.20 -0.17
N LEU A 52 -4.80 7.07 -0.49
CA LEU A 52 -4.99 6.37 -1.77
C LEU A 52 -6.45 5.93 -2.00
N VAL A 53 -7.11 5.35 -0.99
CA VAL A 53 -8.52 4.93 -1.09
C VAL A 53 -9.42 6.14 -1.34
N ALA A 54 -9.18 7.27 -0.67
CA ALA A 54 -9.92 8.50 -0.88
C ALA A 54 -9.79 9.02 -2.33
N VAL A 55 -8.58 8.98 -2.91
CA VAL A 55 -8.35 9.35 -4.31
C VAL A 55 -9.13 8.43 -5.26
N ILE A 56 -9.14 7.12 -5.01
CA ILE A 56 -9.91 6.15 -5.80
C ILE A 56 -11.41 6.48 -5.77
N GLU A 57 -11.96 6.81 -4.59
CA GLU A 57 -13.38 7.20 -4.47
C GLU A 57 -13.70 8.49 -5.24
N VAL A 58 -12.80 9.47 -5.24
CA VAL A 58 -12.97 10.72 -5.98
C VAL A 58 -12.90 10.48 -7.49
N LEU A 59 -12.01 9.60 -7.95
CA LEU A 59 -11.93 9.18 -9.35
C LEU A 59 -13.22 8.49 -9.82
N ASP A 60 -13.78 7.58 -9.02
CA ASP A 60 -15.05 6.92 -9.33
C ASP A 60 -16.20 7.92 -9.46
N LYS A 61 -16.33 8.85 -8.49
CA LYS A 61 -17.29 9.96 -8.54
C LYS A 61 -17.09 10.88 -9.75
N SER A 62 -15.87 10.95 -10.28
CA SER A 62 -15.52 11.74 -11.46
C SER A 62 -15.74 10.99 -12.78
N GLY A 63 -16.29 9.77 -12.75
CA GLY A 63 -16.60 8.95 -13.92
C GLY A 63 -15.50 7.96 -14.32
N VAL A 64 -14.46 7.78 -13.49
CA VAL A 64 -13.40 6.80 -13.69
C VAL A 64 -13.60 5.63 -12.73
N THR A 65 -14.46 4.69 -13.12
CA THR A 65 -14.80 3.54 -12.28
C THR A 65 -13.77 2.42 -12.38
N PHE A 66 -13.20 2.04 -11.24
CA PHE A 66 -12.30 0.90 -11.09
C PHE A 66 -13.09 -0.42 -11.03
N SER A 67 -13.70 -0.80 -12.16
CA SER A 67 -14.46 -2.06 -12.26
C SER A 67 -13.59 -3.26 -11.91
N GLY A 68 -14.05 -4.12 -11.00
CA GLY A 68 -13.31 -5.28 -10.52
C GLY A 68 -12.39 -5.01 -9.32
N LEU A 69 -12.29 -3.77 -8.83
CA LEU A 69 -11.66 -3.48 -7.55
C LEU A 69 -12.34 -4.32 -6.45
N PHE A 70 -11.52 -4.80 -5.50
CA PHE A 70 -11.95 -5.69 -4.41
C PHE A 70 -12.50 -7.08 -4.85
N SER A 71 -12.21 -7.51 -6.08
CA SER A 71 -12.47 -8.88 -6.54
C SER A 71 -11.91 -9.91 -5.56
N ARG A 72 -12.81 -10.70 -4.96
CA ARG A 72 -12.44 -11.71 -3.96
C ARG A 72 -11.58 -12.81 -4.57
N ASP A 73 -11.88 -13.23 -5.79
CA ASP A 73 -11.14 -14.27 -6.49
C ASP A 73 -9.69 -13.83 -6.75
N ASP A 74 -9.48 -12.61 -7.24
CA ASP A 74 -8.14 -12.07 -7.50
C ASP A 74 -7.34 -11.88 -6.21
N ILE A 75 -8.00 -11.38 -5.15
CA ILE A 75 -7.38 -11.22 -3.83
C ILE A 75 -6.93 -12.57 -3.27
N GLU A 76 -7.80 -13.59 -3.29
CA GLU A 76 -7.46 -14.91 -2.76
C GLU A 76 -6.40 -15.62 -3.61
N ALA A 77 -6.41 -15.45 -4.94
CA ALA A 77 -5.35 -15.94 -5.81
C ALA A 77 -3.99 -15.29 -5.46
N LYS A 78 -3.96 -13.97 -5.23
CA LYS A 78 -2.74 -13.26 -4.82
C LYS A 78 -2.24 -13.71 -3.44
N LYS A 79 -3.13 -13.92 -2.45
CA LYS A 79 -2.76 -14.43 -1.13
C LYS A 79 -2.09 -15.80 -1.20
N LYS A 80 -2.67 -16.74 -1.96
CA LYS A 80 -2.06 -18.06 -2.18
C LYS A 80 -0.66 -17.95 -2.78
N LYS A 81 -0.48 -17.04 -3.76
CA LYS A 81 0.83 -16.78 -4.38
C LYS A 81 1.83 -16.19 -3.38
N ILE A 82 1.43 -15.25 -2.53
CA ILE A 82 2.28 -14.68 -1.47
C ILE A 82 2.73 -15.78 -0.52
N GLN A 83 1.79 -16.59 -0.01
CA GLN A 83 2.10 -17.69 0.90
C GLN A 83 3.10 -18.67 0.30
N HIS A 84 2.89 -19.09 -0.95
CA HIS A 84 3.81 -19.97 -1.65
C HIS A 84 5.24 -19.42 -1.75
N PHE A 85 5.39 -18.12 -2.07
CA PHE A 85 6.72 -17.51 -2.17
C PHE A 85 7.36 -17.25 -0.80
N LEU A 86 6.57 -17.00 0.24
CA LEU A 86 7.07 -16.89 1.60
C LEU A 86 7.67 -18.22 2.08
N GLU A 87 6.91 -19.31 1.94
CA GLU A 87 7.38 -20.68 2.24
C GLU A 87 8.66 -21.01 1.47
N TYR A 88 8.69 -20.66 0.18
CA TYR A 88 9.87 -20.84 -0.66
C TYR A 88 11.07 -20.03 -0.13
N ALA A 89 10.89 -18.74 0.18
CA ALA A 89 11.96 -17.89 0.70
C ALA A 89 12.51 -18.37 2.05
N VAL A 90 11.64 -18.83 2.95
CA VAL A 90 12.01 -19.45 4.23
C VAL A 90 12.81 -20.73 3.99
N SER A 91 12.37 -21.61 3.08
CA SER A 91 13.10 -22.85 2.74
C SER A 91 14.49 -22.60 2.15
N ARG A 92 14.71 -21.41 1.55
CA ARG A 92 15.99 -20.97 0.99
C ARG A 92 16.86 -20.22 2.00
N GLY A 93 16.35 -19.93 3.20
CA GLY A 93 17.04 -19.14 4.22
C GLY A 93 17.21 -17.66 3.88
N THR A 94 16.47 -17.14 2.89
CA THR A 94 16.51 -15.71 2.49
C THR A 94 15.54 -14.85 3.30
N THR A 95 14.66 -15.48 4.07
CA THR A 95 13.68 -14.86 4.97
C THR A 95 13.54 -15.75 6.19
N GLN A 96 13.23 -15.17 7.35
CA GLN A 96 13.03 -15.87 8.61
C GLN A 96 11.60 -15.64 9.10
N GLU A 97 11.01 -16.60 9.79
CA GLU A 97 9.79 -16.39 10.57
C GLU A 97 10.17 -15.70 11.88
N GLU A 98 9.33 -14.76 12.35
CA GLU A 98 9.49 -14.10 13.65
C GLU A 98 9.17 -15.05 14.82
#